data_AF-A0A2E1WRJ8-F1
#
_entry.id   AF-A0A2E1WRJ8-F1
#
_cell.length_a   1.000
_cell.length_b   1.000
_cell.length_c   1.000
_cell.angle_alpha   90.00
_cell.angle_beta   90.00
_cell.angle_gamma   90.00
#
_symmetry.space_group_name_H-M   'P 1'
#
loop_
_entity.id
_entity.type
_entity.pdbx_description
1 polymer ?
#
loop_
_entity_poly.entity_id
_entity_poly.type
_entity_poly.pdbx_seq_one_letter_code
_entity_poly.pdbx_strand_id
1 'polypeptide(L)'
;MSRRDSNTRGRGLPASTPAVESVSHVAAHVQEETKPHVLIDFTDSHAVYFEGLTLLITAQRLAHSEDRQVWLMGLPDHAWSVLKAMGLDVLFLRVSSPGGPSN
;
A
#
# COMPACT_ATOMS: atom_id res chain seq x y z
N MET A 1 44.38 -36.16 57.38
CA MET A 1 43.47 -35.60 56.36
C MET A 1 43.02 -34.21 56.80
N SER A 2 43.04 -33.27 55.85
CA SER A 2 42.61 -31.85 55.77
C SER A 2 42.30 -31.07 57.06
N ARG A 3 43.12 -30.06 57.43
CA ARG A 3 43.27 -28.68 56.91
C ARG A 3 42.05 -27.76 57.14
N ARG A 4 42.14 -26.94 58.20
CA ARG A 4 41.62 -25.56 58.24
C ARG A 4 42.32 -24.74 57.15
N ASP A 5 41.65 -23.69 56.65
CA ASP A 5 42.20 -22.34 56.64
C ASP A 5 41.08 -21.30 56.43
N SER A 6 41.21 -20.18 57.12
CA SER A 6 40.32 -19.01 57.12
C SER A 6 41.16 -17.77 56.81
N ASN A 7 40.74 -16.96 55.84
CA ASN A 7 41.32 -15.67 55.44
C ASN A 7 40.51 -15.14 54.22
N THR A 8 40.32 -13.86 53.90
CA THR A 8 40.51 -12.53 54.52
C THR A 8 39.81 -11.53 53.58
N ARG A 9 39.03 -10.62 54.15
CA ARG A 9 38.89 -9.18 53.86
C ARG A 9 39.38 -8.62 52.49
N GLY A 10 38.47 -7.89 51.82
CA GLY A 10 38.73 -6.54 51.31
C GLY A 10 38.93 -6.34 49.80
N ARG A 11 37.93 -5.77 49.12
CA ARG A 11 38.14 -4.72 48.11
C ARG A 11 36.82 -4.03 47.75
N GLY A 12 36.67 -2.77 48.16
CA GLY A 12 35.75 -1.84 47.51
C GLY A 12 36.36 -1.37 46.19
N LEU A 13 35.57 -1.41 45.13
CA LEU A 13 35.79 -0.76 43.84
C LEU A 13 34.41 -0.25 43.38
N PRO A 14 34.13 1.06 43.30
CA PRO A 14 33.07 1.54 42.44
C PRO A 14 33.69 1.70 41.05
N ALA A 15 33.56 0.70 40.20
CA ALA A 15 33.88 0.85 38.78
C ALA A 15 32.65 1.45 38.10
N SER A 16 32.90 2.61 37.50
CA SER A 16 32.00 3.50 36.79
C SER A 16 31.05 2.83 35.80
N THR A 17 29.83 3.39 35.73
CA THR A 17 28.95 3.50 34.55
C THR A 17 28.67 2.23 33.73
N PRO A 18 27.42 1.69 33.71
CA PRO A 18 26.99 0.97 32.53
C PRO A 18 26.89 1.99 31.40
N ALA A 19 27.71 1.81 30.36
CA ALA A 19 27.50 2.46 29.08
C ALA A 19 26.10 2.06 28.63
N VAL A 20 25.16 3.01 28.70
CA VAL A 20 23.89 2.87 28.00
C VAL A 20 24.27 2.93 26.54
N GLU A 21 24.39 1.76 25.92
CA GLU A 21 24.43 1.62 24.49
C GLU A 21 23.24 2.41 23.97
N SER A 22 23.55 3.55 23.34
CA SER A 22 22.59 4.35 22.60
C SER A 22 22.04 3.42 21.53
N VAL A 23 20.92 2.77 21.82
CA VAL A 23 20.10 2.10 20.82
C VAL A 23 19.67 3.24 19.90
N SER A 24 20.45 3.38 18.83
CA SER A 24 20.13 4.26 17.73
C SER A 24 18.74 3.85 17.29
N HIS A 25 17.75 4.66 17.65
CA HIS A 25 16.42 4.59 17.07
C HIS A 25 16.58 4.96 15.60
N VAL A 26 17.11 4.02 14.82
CA VAL A 26 16.75 3.88 13.42
C VAL A 26 15.27 3.53 13.49
N ALA A 27 14.44 4.58 13.61
CA ALA A 27 13.10 4.54 13.10
C ALA A 27 13.28 4.18 11.63
N ALA A 28 13.27 2.87 11.36
CA ALA A 28 13.03 2.35 10.04
C ALA A 28 11.74 3.03 9.64
N HIS A 29 11.86 4.03 8.78
CA HIS A 29 10.76 4.59 8.06
C HIS A 29 10.27 3.41 7.22
N VAL A 30 9.38 2.60 7.80
CA VAL A 30 8.59 1.64 7.06
C VAL A 30 7.75 2.54 6.17
N GLN A 31 8.30 2.87 4.99
CA GLN A 31 7.48 3.33 3.89
C GLN A 31 6.44 2.25 3.74
N GLU A 32 5.23 2.57 4.19
CA GLU A 32 4.06 1.79 3.88
C GLU A 32 4.03 1.76 2.35
N GLU A 33 4.48 0.65 1.75
CA GLU A 33 4.48 0.47 0.31
C GLU A 33 3.02 0.54 -0.12
N THR A 34 2.58 1.72 -0.56
CA THR A 34 1.23 1.91 -1.08
C THR A 34 1.09 1.03 -2.29
N LYS A 35 0.22 0.01 -2.20
CA LYS A 35 -0.04 -0.90 -3.31
C LYS A 35 -0.50 -0.11 -4.53
N PRO A 36 0.07 -0.36 -5.72
CA PRO A 36 -0.28 0.40 -6.92
C PRO A 36 -1.74 0.17 -7.29
N HIS A 37 -2.49 1.20 -7.65
CA HIS A 37 -3.88 1.05 -8.12
C HIS A 37 -3.97 0.30 -9.46
N VAL A 38 -5.19 -0.09 -9.86
CA VAL A 38 -5.44 -0.80 -11.12
C VAL A 38 -5.83 0.22 -12.19
N LEU A 39 -5.09 0.28 -13.29
CA LEU A 39 -5.45 1.08 -14.46
C LEU A 39 -6.00 0.16 -15.57
N ILE A 40 -7.17 0.50 -16.11
CA ILE A 40 -7.75 -0.17 -17.27
C ILE A 40 -7.85 0.84 -18.41
N ASP A 41 -7.17 0.56 -19.51
CA ASP A 41 -7.07 1.44 -20.66
C ASP A 41 -8.03 1.02 -21.78
N PHE A 42 -8.87 1.97 -22.20
CA PHE A 42 -9.84 1.84 -23.29
C PHE A 42 -9.51 2.73 -24.48
N THR A 43 -8.32 3.36 -24.53
CA THR A 43 -7.96 4.35 -25.58
C THR A 43 -8.15 3.82 -27.00
N ASP A 44 -7.88 2.53 -27.24
CA ASP A 44 -8.09 1.88 -28.55
C ASP A 44 -9.36 1.01 -28.60
N SER A 45 -10.24 1.12 -27.61
CA SER A 45 -11.49 0.36 -27.54
C SER A 45 -12.65 1.15 -28.11
N HIS A 46 -13.29 0.61 -29.14
CA HIS A 46 -14.40 1.28 -29.82
C HIS A 46 -15.76 1.10 -29.11
N ALA A 47 -15.92 0.07 -28.27
CA ALA A 47 -17.18 -0.21 -27.58
C ALA A 47 -16.97 -1.01 -26.30
N VAL A 48 -17.73 -0.66 -25.26
CA VAL A 48 -17.83 -1.44 -24.02
C VAL A 48 -19.23 -2.00 -23.91
N TYR A 49 -19.34 -3.32 -24.06
CA TYR A 49 -20.59 -4.07 -23.94
C TYR A 49 -20.81 -4.57 -22.50
N PHE A 50 -21.93 -5.21 -22.23
CA PHE A 50 -22.28 -5.75 -20.91
C PHE A 50 -21.23 -6.72 -20.35
N GLU A 51 -20.56 -7.47 -21.22
CA GLU A 51 -19.44 -8.34 -20.86
C GLU A 51 -18.27 -7.53 -20.29
N GLY A 52 -17.95 -6.39 -20.92
CA GLY A 52 -16.93 -5.46 -20.45
C GLY A 52 -17.30 -4.83 -19.10
N LEU A 53 -18.58 -4.53 -18.87
CA LEU A 53 -19.07 -4.02 -17.59
C LEU A 53 -18.92 -5.06 -16.47
N THR A 54 -19.17 -6.34 -16.77
CA THR A 54 -18.99 -7.44 -15.81
C THR A 54 -17.52 -7.58 -15.40
N LEU A 55 -16.60 -7.44 -16.35
CA LEU A 55 -15.17 -7.43 -16.08
C LEU A 55 -14.77 -6.25 -15.19
N LEU A 56 -15.29 -5.04 -15.45
CA LEU A 56 -15.03 -3.85 -14.64
C LEU A 56 -15.45 -4.05 -13.18
N ILE A 57 -16.62 -4.64 -12.94
CA ILE A 57 -17.09 -4.92 -11.58
C ILE A 57 -16.25 -6.00 -10.89
N THR A 58 -15.80 -7.00 -11.64
CA THR A 58 -14.90 -8.02 -11.11
C THR A 58 -13.56 -7.42 -10.70
N ALA A 59 -12.98 -6.57 -11.56
CA ALA A 59 -11.74 -5.85 -11.27
C ALA A 59 -11.90 -4.92 -10.05
N GLN A 60 -13.04 -4.24 -9.93
CA GLN A 60 -13.35 -3.38 -8.79
C GLN A 60 -13.40 -4.16 -7.48
N ARG A 61 -14.09 -5.31 -7.45
CA ARG A 61 -14.19 -6.13 -6.23
C ARG A 61 -12.84 -6.65 -5.80
N LEU A 62 -12.01 -7.08 -6.75
CA LEU A 62 -10.65 -7.55 -6.47
C LEU A 62 -9.78 -6.41 -5.93
N ALA A 63 -9.78 -5.25 -6.60
CA ALA A 63 -9.02 -4.08 -6.15
C ALA A 63 -9.46 -3.63 -4.74
N HIS A 64 -10.75 -3.58 -4.48
CA HIS A 64 -11.29 -3.22 -3.17
C HIS A 64 -10.87 -4.20 -2.07
N SER A 65 -10.77 -5.49 -2.37
CA SER A 65 -10.28 -6.49 -1.38
C SER A 65 -8.82 -6.30 -0.99
N GLU A 66 -8.08 -5.51 -1.77
CA GLU A 66 -6.67 -5.20 -1.55
C GLU A 66 -6.42 -3.74 -1.12
N ASP A 67 -7.49 -3.00 -0.78
CA ASP A 67 -7.47 -1.55 -0.50
C ASP A 67 -6.93 -0.70 -1.68
N ARG A 68 -7.24 -1.13 -2.91
CA ARG A 68 -6.85 -0.47 -4.16
C ARG A 68 -8.06 0.10 -4.88
N GLN A 69 -7.80 1.08 -5.73
CA GLN A 69 -8.81 1.71 -6.59
C GLN A 69 -8.66 1.23 -8.04
N VAL A 70 -9.72 1.37 -8.82
CA VAL A 70 -9.72 1.12 -10.27
C VAL A 70 -9.88 2.44 -11.02
N TRP A 71 -8.93 2.71 -11.91
CA TRP A 71 -8.87 3.90 -12.75
C TRP A 71 -9.17 3.49 -14.19
N LEU A 72 -10.07 4.22 -14.84
CA LEU A 72 -10.49 3.97 -16.22
C LEU A 72 -9.96 5.09 -17.11
N MET A 73 -9.07 4.73 -18.04
CA MET A 73 -8.48 5.63 -19.01
C MET A 73 -9.14 5.43 -20.38
N GLY A 74 -9.39 6.52 -21.10
CA GLY A 74 -9.89 6.45 -22.47
C GLY A 74 -11.30 5.83 -22.61
N LEU A 75 -12.04 5.64 -21.50
CA LEU A 75 -13.37 5.05 -21.56
C LEU A 75 -14.31 5.95 -22.40
N PRO A 76 -14.98 5.42 -23.43
CA PRO A 76 -15.93 6.19 -24.23
C PRO A 76 -17.04 6.79 -23.38
N ASP A 77 -17.49 8.02 -23.72
CA ASP A 77 -18.53 8.73 -22.95
C ASP A 77 -19.85 7.98 -22.87
N HIS A 78 -20.21 7.23 -23.92
CA HIS A 78 -21.41 6.40 -23.91
C HIS A 78 -21.32 5.29 -22.85
N ALA A 79 -20.16 4.65 -22.70
CA ALA A 79 -19.93 3.62 -21.70
C ALA A 79 -19.93 4.22 -20.28
N TRP A 80 -19.33 5.41 -20.10
CA TRP A 80 -19.40 6.14 -18.82
C TRP A 80 -20.85 6.52 -18.45
N SER A 81 -21.64 6.92 -19.44
CA SER A 81 -23.06 7.24 -19.25
C SER A 81 -23.88 6.02 -18.84
N VAL A 82 -23.55 4.85 -19.39
CA VAL A 82 -24.16 3.56 -18.99
C VAL A 82 -23.78 3.21 -17.54
N LEU A 83 -22.53 3.40 -17.12
CA LEU A 83 -22.12 3.23 -15.71
C LEU A 83 -22.92 4.16 -14.78
N LYS A 84 -23.06 5.44 -15.15
CA LYS A 84 -23.86 6.42 -14.41
C LYS A 84 -25.34 6.02 -14.30
N ALA A 85 -25.93 5.56 -15.39
CA ALA A 85 -27.33 5.14 -15.42
C ALA A 85 -27.60 3.95 -14.47
N MET A 86 -26.60 3.11 -14.23
CA MET A 86 -26.67 2.01 -13.26
C MET A 86 -26.20 2.40 -11.85
N GLY A 87 -25.73 3.63 -11.63
CA GLY A 87 -25.15 4.06 -10.36
C GLY A 87 -23.82 3.39 -10.01
N LEU A 88 -23.07 2.92 -11.02
CA LEU A 88 -21.80 2.20 -10.86
C LEU A 88 -20.58 3.10 -11.10
N ASP A 89 -20.77 4.32 -11.60
CA ASP A 89 -19.69 5.27 -11.90
C ASP A 89 -18.89 5.66 -10.64
N VAL A 90 -19.56 5.74 -9.49
CA VAL A 90 -18.94 6.06 -8.18
C VAL A 90 -17.88 5.04 -7.74
N LEU A 91 -17.85 3.86 -8.35
CA LEU A 91 -16.90 2.80 -8.01
C LEU A 91 -15.55 2.95 -8.74
N PHE A 92 -15.45 3.88 -9.68
CA PHE A 92 -14.31 4.03 -10.58
C PHE A 92 -13.81 5.48 -10.61
N LEU A 93 -12.51 5.67 -10.81
CA LEU A 93 -11.95 6.98 -11.13
C LEU A 93 -11.72 7.10 -12.62
N ARG A 94 -12.27 8.15 -13.24
CA ARG A 94 -12.02 8.46 -14.64
C ARG A 94 -10.72 9.25 -14.76
N VAL A 95 -9.80 8.78 -15.59
CA VAL A 95 -8.53 9.46 -15.87
C VAL A 95 -8.41 9.82 -17.35
N SER A 96 -7.80 10.97 -17.63
CA SER A 96 -7.58 11.43 -19.01
C SER A 96 -6.51 10.59 -19.68
N SER A 97 -6.70 10.25 -20.95
CA SER A 97 -5.65 9.63 -21.76
C SER A 97 -4.55 10.66 -22.05
N PRO A 98 -3.26 10.33 -21.88
CA PRO A 98 -2.16 11.20 -22.29
C PRO A 98 -2.25 11.48 -23.80
N GLY A 99 -2.65 12.70 -24.17
CA GLY A 99 -2.79 13.11 -25.57
C GLY A 99 -4.22 13.13 -26.13
N GLY A 100 -5.25 12.92 -25.30
CA GLY A 100 -6.63 13.19 -25.68
C GLY A 100 -6.88 14.69 -25.91
N PRO A 101 -7.84 15.09 -26.77
CA PRO A 101 -8.16 16.48 -26.99
C PRO A 101 -8.52 17.14 -25.64
N SER A 102 -7.86 18.26 -25.36
CA SER A 102 -8.21 19.11 -24.23
C SER A 102 -9.57 19.73 -24.54
N ASN A 103 -10.59 19.42 -23.72
CA ASN A 103 -11.83 20.19 -23.73
C ASN A 103 -11.58 21.58 -23.15
#